data_AF-A0A955R0K8-F1
#
_entry.id   AF-A0A955R0K8-F1
#
_cell.length_a   1.000
_cell.length_b   1.000
_cell.length_c   1.000
_cell.angle_alpha   90.00
_cell.angle_beta   90.00
_cell.angle_gamma   90.00
#
_symmetry.space_group_name_H-M   'P 1'
#
loop_
_entity.id
_entity.type
_entity.pdbx_description
1 polymer ?
#
loop_
_entity_poly.entity_id
_entity_poly.type
_entity_poly.pdbx_seq_one_letter_code
_entity_poly.pdbx_strand_id
1 'polypeptide(L)'
;MKTQLSISALCLTALLLTAPAVAQVEERLDQKGDRIEDRLDEKGDRINDRLDERADRARARGNDARADRLDRRGDRIDDRLDRRGDRIDDRLDRRGERLQDRRDARRDRGDRDDLRREHRRDRKLRHLEKRSERLDRKGDRIERRLDRKGDRIQARLDRKGDRIKDRYDARAAQARANGKYRLANKLERKGDRINARLDRKGDRINARLDRKGERINARLDRKADRLRQRADRLARHHG
;
A
#
# COMPACT_ATOMS: atom_id res chain seq x y z
N MET A 1 -0.41 -7.54 -15.84
CA MET A 1 -1.01 -7.65 -14.48
C MET A 1 -0.62 -8.93 -13.73
N LYS A 2 0.21 -9.83 -14.31
CA LYS A 2 0.58 -11.12 -13.69
C LYS A 2 1.73 -11.06 -12.68
N THR A 3 2.48 -9.95 -12.61
CA THR A 3 3.71 -9.85 -11.79
C THR A 3 3.50 -9.32 -10.37
N GLN A 4 2.31 -8.79 -10.05
CA GLN A 4 1.99 -8.28 -8.70
C GLN A 4 1.34 -9.35 -7.81
N LEU A 5 0.63 -10.31 -8.40
CA LEU A 5 0.05 -11.46 -7.69
C LEU A 5 1.11 -12.47 -7.24
N SER A 6 2.25 -12.56 -7.92
CA SER A 6 3.32 -13.50 -7.55
C SER A 6 4.09 -13.09 -6.29
N ILE A 7 4.29 -11.78 -6.06
CA ILE A 7 5.09 -11.30 -4.91
C ILE A 7 4.29 -11.42 -3.61
N SER A 8 2.98 -11.12 -3.63
CA SER A 8 2.13 -11.28 -2.44
C SER A 8 1.89 -12.76 -2.10
N ALA A 9 1.77 -13.63 -3.09
CA ALA A 9 1.67 -15.08 -2.87
C ALA A 9 2.98 -15.66 -2.30
N LEU A 10 4.14 -15.23 -2.81
CA LEU A 10 5.45 -15.64 -2.30
C LEU A 10 5.70 -15.17 -0.85
N CYS A 11 5.27 -13.96 -0.49
CA CYS A 11 5.36 -13.47 0.89
C CYS A 11 4.40 -14.23 1.85
N LEU A 12 3.18 -14.56 1.41
CA LEU A 12 2.24 -15.32 2.25
C LEU A 12 2.70 -16.77 2.45
N THR A 13 3.27 -17.40 1.41
CA THR A 13 3.87 -18.75 1.54
C THR A 13 5.13 -18.74 2.40
N ALA A 14 5.95 -17.69 2.35
CA ALA A 14 7.13 -17.57 3.22
C ALA A 14 6.73 -17.31 4.68
N LEU A 15 5.65 -16.56 4.94
CA LEU A 15 5.16 -16.30 6.29
C LEU A 15 4.55 -17.58 6.92
N LEU A 16 3.81 -18.38 6.15
CA LEU A 16 3.22 -19.65 6.59
C LEU A 16 4.24 -20.81 6.75
N LEU A 17 5.37 -20.79 6.02
CA LEU A 17 6.41 -21.82 6.14
C LEU A 17 7.40 -21.61 7.30
N THR A 18 7.38 -20.46 7.98
CA THR A 18 8.38 -20.18 9.04
C THR A 18 8.00 -20.71 10.41
N ALA A 19 6.71 -20.88 10.70
CA ALA A 19 6.26 -21.51 11.94
C ALA A 19 6.63 -23.02 12.05
N PRO A 20 6.42 -23.87 11.02
CA PRO A 20 6.80 -25.28 11.12
C PRO A 20 8.32 -25.45 11.16
N ALA A 21 9.09 -24.57 10.53
CA ALA A 21 10.55 -24.68 10.52
C ALA A 21 11.20 -24.46 11.89
N VAL A 22 10.59 -23.66 12.79
CA VAL A 22 11.13 -23.45 14.14
C VAL A 22 10.68 -24.55 15.10
N ALA A 23 9.42 -24.97 15.04
CA ALA A 23 8.97 -26.16 15.76
C ALA A 23 9.81 -27.39 15.36
N GLN A 24 10.14 -27.53 14.07
CA GLN A 24 11.08 -28.55 13.58
C GLN A 24 12.52 -28.34 14.04
N VAL A 25 12.94 -27.13 14.42
CA VAL A 25 14.29 -26.88 14.96
C VAL A 25 14.34 -27.17 16.45
N GLU A 26 13.30 -26.80 17.21
CA GLU A 26 13.12 -27.17 18.62
C GLU A 26 13.05 -28.70 18.74
N GLU A 27 12.15 -29.35 18.00
CA GLU A 27 12.02 -30.80 17.97
C GLU A 27 13.33 -31.51 17.56
N ARG A 28 14.11 -30.92 16.64
CA ARG A 28 15.43 -31.47 16.26
C ARG A 28 16.53 -31.21 17.27
N LEU A 29 16.41 -30.18 18.11
CA LEU A 29 17.32 -29.93 19.20
C LEU A 29 17.01 -30.90 20.34
N ASP A 30 15.74 -31.12 20.65
CA ASP A 30 15.25 -32.08 21.64
C ASP A 30 15.66 -33.51 21.25
N GLN A 31 15.31 -33.95 20.04
CA GLN A 31 15.74 -35.26 19.50
C GLN A 31 17.27 -35.42 19.45
N LYS A 32 18.02 -34.32 19.42
CA LYS A 32 19.48 -34.36 19.46
C LYS A 32 20.00 -34.42 20.90
N GLY A 33 19.32 -33.80 21.86
CA GLY A 33 19.54 -33.97 23.29
C GLY A 33 19.38 -35.44 23.67
N ASP A 34 18.20 -36.01 23.40
CA ASP A 34 17.87 -37.41 23.70
C ASP A 34 18.91 -38.38 23.12
N ARG A 35 19.27 -38.20 21.84
CA ARG A 35 20.29 -39.05 21.20
C ARG A 35 21.70 -38.89 21.77
N ILE A 36 21.99 -37.76 22.40
CA ILE A 36 23.28 -37.56 23.06
C ILE A 36 23.25 -38.24 24.43
N GLU A 37 22.15 -38.10 25.17
CA GLU A 37 21.89 -38.77 26.44
C GLU A 37 21.99 -40.30 26.27
N ASP A 38 21.21 -40.89 25.36
CA ASP A 38 21.23 -42.33 25.04
C ASP A 38 22.65 -42.86 24.76
N ARG A 39 23.48 -42.06 24.07
CA ARG A 39 24.85 -42.44 23.69
C ARG A 39 25.86 -42.23 24.80
N LEU A 40 25.58 -41.33 25.74
CA LEU A 40 26.40 -41.15 26.94
C LEU A 40 26.12 -42.29 27.91
N ASP A 41 24.86 -42.64 28.10
CA ASP A 41 24.41 -43.74 28.96
C ASP A 41 24.92 -45.08 28.44
N GLU A 42 24.66 -45.41 27.16
CA GLU A 42 25.15 -46.64 26.55
C GLU A 42 26.69 -46.74 26.62
N LYS A 43 27.38 -45.60 26.56
CA LYS A 43 28.84 -45.57 26.69
C LYS A 43 29.28 -45.73 28.14
N GLY A 44 28.55 -45.16 29.10
CA GLY A 44 28.74 -45.33 30.54
C GLY A 44 28.60 -46.80 30.92
N ASP A 45 27.47 -47.41 30.57
CA ASP A 45 27.17 -48.82 30.82
C ASP A 45 28.27 -49.75 30.29
N ARG A 46 28.65 -49.58 29.01
CA ARG A 46 29.73 -50.39 28.40
C ARG A 46 31.09 -50.21 29.10
N ILE A 47 31.35 -49.05 29.71
CA ILE A 47 32.58 -48.81 30.46
C ILE A 47 32.48 -49.47 31.83
N ASN A 48 31.34 -49.35 32.50
CA ASN A 48 31.08 -49.96 33.81
C ASN A 48 31.13 -51.48 33.73
N ASP A 49 30.42 -52.11 32.78
CA ASP A 49 30.47 -53.55 32.53
C ASP A 49 31.91 -54.09 32.40
N ARG A 50 32.76 -53.35 31.67
CA ARG A 50 34.17 -53.73 31.46
C ARG A 50 35.03 -53.51 32.70
N LEU A 51 34.71 -52.51 33.52
CA LEU A 51 35.43 -52.22 34.75
C LEU A 51 35.05 -53.22 35.83
N ASP A 52 33.77 -53.56 35.94
CA ASP A 52 33.22 -54.56 36.86
C ASP A 52 33.79 -55.94 36.54
N GLU A 53 33.74 -56.38 35.28
CA GLU A 53 34.32 -57.66 34.86
C GLU A 53 35.85 -57.72 35.11
N ARG A 54 36.55 -56.57 35.10
CA ARG A 54 37.97 -56.50 35.45
C ARG A 54 38.20 -56.47 36.97
N ALA A 55 37.30 -55.86 37.73
CA ALA A 55 37.32 -55.83 39.18
C ALA A 55 37.07 -57.23 39.74
N ASP A 56 36.06 -57.94 39.23
CA ASP A 56 35.73 -59.31 39.63
C ASP A 56 36.85 -60.30 39.34
N ARG A 57 37.49 -60.19 38.17
CA ARG A 57 38.69 -60.98 37.84
C ARG A 57 39.88 -60.67 38.75
N ALA A 58 39.98 -59.44 39.27
CA ALA A 58 41.02 -59.06 40.23
C ALA A 58 40.74 -59.65 41.62
N ARG A 59 39.47 -59.59 42.08
CA ARG A 59 39.00 -60.23 43.32
C ARG A 59 39.24 -61.74 43.31
N ALA A 60 38.86 -62.41 42.22
CA ALA A 60 39.05 -63.86 42.05
C ALA A 60 40.53 -64.31 42.09
N ARG A 61 41.48 -63.39 41.88
CA ARG A 61 42.93 -63.63 41.98
C ARG A 61 43.53 -63.16 43.31
N GLY A 62 42.69 -62.78 44.28
CA GLY A 62 43.10 -62.28 45.60
C GLY A 62 43.70 -60.86 45.57
N ASN A 63 43.35 -60.04 44.56
CA ASN A 63 43.88 -58.70 44.40
C ASN A 63 42.80 -57.63 44.63
N ASP A 64 42.25 -57.60 45.84
CA ASP A 64 41.13 -56.74 46.22
C ASP A 64 41.46 -55.26 46.10
N ALA A 65 42.69 -54.85 46.45
CA ALA A 65 43.13 -53.47 46.30
C ALA A 65 43.08 -52.97 44.84
N ARG A 66 43.31 -53.87 43.87
CA ARG A 66 43.16 -53.55 42.45
C ARG A 66 41.70 -53.49 42.01
N ALA A 67 40.83 -54.34 42.56
CA ALA A 67 39.41 -54.32 42.31
C ALA A 67 38.78 -53.01 42.78
N ASP A 68 39.01 -52.61 44.04
CA ASP A 68 38.55 -51.34 44.60
C ASP A 68 39.02 -50.12 43.79
N ARG A 69 40.23 -50.20 43.21
CA ARG A 69 40.75 -49.13 42.36
C ARG A 69 40.01 -49.03 41.03
N LEU A 70 39.49 -50.15 40.50
CA LEU A 70 38.71 -50.19 39.27
C LEU A 70 37.29 -49.69 39.51
N ASP A 71 36.65 -50.06 40.61
CA ASP A 71 35.33 -49.54 41.00
C ASP A 71 35.36 -48.02 41.16
N ARG A 72 36.29 -47.51 41.99
CA ARG A 72 36.52 -46.05 42.13
C ARG A 72 36.90 -45.36 40.83
N ARG A 73 37.31 -46.10 39.80
CA ARG A 73 37.55 -45.55 38.47
C ARG A 73 36.25 -45.51 37.66
N GLY A 74 35.37 -46.49 37.80
CA GLY A 74 33.99 -46.47 37.29
C GLY A 74 33.23 -45.27 37.81
N ASP A 75 33.15 -45.11 39.14
CA ASP A 75 32.46 -43.97 39.79
C ASP A 75 32.96 -42.61 39.25
N ARG A 76 34.28 -42.46 39.06
CA ARG A 76 34.87 -41.21 38.53
C ARG A 76 34.60 -40.98 37.06
N ILE A 77 34.31 -42.04 36.30
CA ILE A 77 33.93 -41.96 34.90
C ILE A 77 32.46 -41.57 34.81
N ASP A 78 31.59 -42.16 35.62
CA ASP A 78 30.16 -41.81 35.69
C ASP A 78 29.98 -40.34 36.07
N ASP A 79 30.59 -39.91 37.18
CA ASP A 79 30.66 -38.50 37.60
C ASP A 79 31.08 -37.54 36.47
N ARG A 80 31.96 -38.01 35.57
CA ARG A 80 32.47 -37.21 34.46
C ARG A 80 31.50 -37.19 33.29
N LEU A 81 30.82 -38.30 33.03
CA LEU A 81 29.82 -38.45 31.98
C LEU A 81 28.56 -37.65 32.35
N ASP A 82 28.10 -37.71 33.59
CA ASP A 82 26.96 -36.94 34.10
C ASP A 82 27.20 -35.44 33.94
N ARG A 83 28.31 -34.94 34.51
CA ARG A 83 28.73 -33.54 34.35
C ARG A 83 28.94 -33.14 32.89
N ARG A 84 29.14 -34.09 31.98
CA ARG A 84 29.23 -33.82 30.55
C ARG A 84 27.86 -33.77 29.90
N GLY A 85 26.92 -34.62 30.31
CA GLY A 85 25.49 -34.55 29.98
C GLY A 85 24.91 -33.20 30.37
N ASP A 86 24.99 -32.84 31.64
CA ASP A 86 24.49 -31.55 32.17
C ASP A 86 24.99 -30.34 31.37
N ARG A 87 26.28 -30.33 31.01
CA ARG A 87 26.91 -29.24 30.24
C ARG A 87 26.43 -29.18 28.79
N ILE A 88 25.99 -30.30 28.23
CA ILE A 88 25.42 -30.37 26.90
C ILE A 88 23.99 -29.86 26.93
N ASP A 89 23.19 -30.27 27.91
CA ASP A 89 21.79 -29.85 28.05
C ASP A 89 21.70 -28.35 28.28
N ASP A 90 22.46 -27.84 29.24
CA ASP A 90 22.64 -26.40 29.49
C ASP A 90 22.98 -25.60 28.22
N ARG A 91 23.74 -26.21 27.30
CA ARG A 91 24.16 -25.56 26.05
C ARG A 91 23.05 -25.64 25.00
N LEU A 92 22.28 -26.71 24.96
CA LEU A 92 21.15 -26.90 24.05
C LEU A 92 20.00 -25.96 24.45
N ASP A 93 19.68 -25.86 25.73
CA ASP A 93 18.65 -24.95 26.26
C ASP A 93 18.95 -23.49 25.94
N ARG A 94 20.14 -23.03 26.31
CA ARG A 94 20.61 -21.67 25.98
C ARG A 94 20.62 -21.40 24.48
N ARG A 95 20.77 -22.43 23.66
CA ARG A 95 20.70 -22.29 22.20
C ARG A 95 19.25 -22.21 21.72
N GLY A 96 18.34 -22.98 22.31
CA GLY A 96 16.90 -22.91 22.08
C GLY A 96 16.35 -21.52 22.38
N GLU A 97 16.59 -21.01 23.59
CA GLU A 97 16.17 -19.66 24.02
C GLU A 97 16.65 -18.57 23.05
N ARG A 98 17.94 -18.60 22.68
CA ARG A 98 18.50 -17.62 21.72
C ARG A 98 17.86 -17.68 20.34
N LEU A 99 17.40 -18.85 19.91
CA LEU A 99 16.70 -18.99 18.63
C LEU A 99 15.28 -18.43 18.74
N GLN A 100 14.60 -18.68 19.86
CA GLN A 100 13.27 -18.16 20.15
C GLN A 100 13.29 -16.61 20.22
N ASP A 101 14.20 -16.02 20.99
CA ASP A 101 14.38 -14.56 21.06
C ASP A 101 14.60 -13.93 19.68
N ARG A 102 15.43 -14.57 18.85
CA ARG A 102 15.70 -14.11 17.48
C ARG A 102 14.47 -14.19 16.59
N ARG A 103 13.62 -15.19 16.80
CA ARG A 103 12.36 -15.36 16.05
C ARG A 103 11.36 -14.29 16.46
N ASP A 104 11.16 -14.09 17.75
CA ASP A 104 10.20 -13.11 18.26
C ASP A 104 10.62 -11.69 17.84
N ALA A 105 11.92 -11.37 17.94
CA ALA A 105 12.45 -10.11 17.43
C ALA A 105 12.30 -9.94 15.91
N ARG A 106 12.22 -11.03 15.12
CA ARG A 106 11.94 -10.96 13.67
C ARG A 106 10.44 -10.78 13.41
N ARG A 107 9.59 -11.48 14.16
CA ARG A 107 8.14 -11.35 14.10
C ARG A 107 7.70 -9.92 14.41
N ASP A 108 8.16 -9.37 15.53
CA ASP A 108 7.89 -8.00 15.94
C ASP A 108 8.34 -6.97 14.91
N ARG A 109 9.49 -7.19 14.26
CA ARG A 109 9.95 -6.34 13.17
C ARG A 109 9.03 -6.41 11.95
N GLY A 110 8.59 -7.62 11.60
CA GLY A 110 7.62 -7.84 10.53
C GLY A 110 6.32 -7.08 10.77
N ASP A 111 5.73 -7.26 11.97
CA ASP A 111 4.49 -6.61 12.35
C ASP A 111 4.62 -5.07 12.32
N ARG A 112 5.72 -4.52 12.83
CA ARG A 112 6.01 -3.08 12.76
C ARG A 112 6.17 -2.57 11.33
N ASP A 113 6.82 -3.33 10.46
CA ASP A 113 7.00 -2.95 9.06
C ASP A 113 5.67 -2.98 8.30
N ASP A 114 4.79 -3.92 8.60
CA ASP A 114 3.46 -4.01 8.00
C ASP A 114 2.56 -2.84 8.45
N LEU A 115 2.55 -2.50 9.74
CA LEU A 115 1.87 -1.29 10.24
C LEU A 115 2.42 0.00 9.57
N ARG A 116 3.74 0.09 9.36
CA ARG A 116 4.35 1.23 8.66
C ARG A 116 3.93 1.28 7.20
N ARG A 117 3.80 0.15 6.52
CA ARG A 117 3.33 0.07 5.12
C ARG A 117 1.87 0.49 5.02
N GLU A 118 1.03 0.03 5.94
CA GLU A 118 -0.38 0.40 6.04
C GLU A 118 -0.55 1.91 6.25
N HIS A 119 0.11 2.49 7.26
CA HIS A 119 0.03 3.92 7.52
C HIS A 119 0.53 4.76 6.32
N ARG A 120 1.58 4.32 5.61
CA ARG A 120 2.04 4.99 4.39
C ARG A 120 1.01 4.92 3.27
N ARG A 121 0.31 3.80 3.14
CA ARG A 121 -0.77 3.60 2.17
C ARG A 121 -1.93 4.54 2.45
N ASP A 122 -2.42 4.58 3.69
CA ASP A 122 -3.54 5.41 4.09
C ASP A 122 -3.28 6.89 3.86
N ARG A 123 -2.07 7.34 4.24
CA ARG A 123 -1.64 8.70 3.97
C ARG A 123 -1.68 9.00 2.46
N LYS A 124 -1.28 8.05 1.63
CA LYS A 124 -1.27 8.19 0.17
C LYS A 124 -2.68 8.16 -0.42
N LEU A 125 -3.59 7.33 0.08
CA LEU A 125 -5.00 7.32 -0.31
C LEU A 125 -5.66 8.67 0.02
N ARG A 126 -5.52 9.15 1.26
CA ARG A 126 -6.01 10.47 1.68
C ARG A 126 -5.46 11.60 0.80
N HIS A 127 -4.21 11.53 0.37
CA HIS A 127 -3.64 12.50 -0.55
C HIS A 127 -4.23 12.44 -1.96
N LEU A 128 -4.55 11.24 -2.47
CA LEU A 128 -5.17 11.08 -3.79
C LEU A 128 -6.62 11.58 -3.78
N GLU A 129 -7.37 11.28 -2.73
CA GLU A 129 -8.74 11.75 -2.50
C GLU A 129 -8.80 13.28 -2.45
N LYS A 130 -8.01 13.92 -1.57
CA LYS A 130 -7.89 15.38 -1.50
C LYS A 130 -7.52 16.02 -2.84
N ARG A 131 -6.74 15.31 -3.67
CA ARG A 131 -6.37 15.80 -5.00
C ARG A 131 -7.54 15.68 -5.99
N SER A 132 -8.37 14.65 -5.89
CA SER A 132 -9.61 14.52 -6.66
C SER A 132 -10.57 15.65 -6.32
N GLU A 133 -10.88 15.87 -5.04
CA GLU A 133 -11.77 16.95 -4.61
C GLU A 133 -11.31 18.32 -5.11
N ARG A 134 -10.00 18.57 -5.13
CA ARG A 134 -9.43 19.82 -5.65
C ARG A 134 -9.62 19.97 -7.16
N LEU A 135 -9.66 18.88 -7.92
CA LEU A 135 -9.98 18.92 -9.35
C LEU A 135 -11.46 19.24 -9.55
N ASP A 136 -12.33 18.62 -8.76
CA ASP A 136 -13.79 18.83 -8.84
C ASP A 136 -14.13 20.30 -8.53
N ARG A 137 -13.68 20.82 -7.37
CA ARG A 137 -13.85 22.24 -7.01
C ARG A 137 -13.25 23.20 -8.04
N LYS A 138 -12.19 22.78 -8.74
CA LYS A 138 -11.58 23.57 -9.82
C LYS A 138 -12.46 23.57 -11.07
N GLY A 139 -13.09 22.43 -11.40
CA GLY A 139 -14.12 22.31 -12.42
C GLY A 139 -15.24 23.30 -12.20
N ASP A 140 -15.92 23.23 -11.04
CA ASP A 140 -17.05 24.10 -10.69
C ASP A 140 -16.68 25.59 -10.72
N ARG A 141 -15.43 25.92 -10.33
CA ARG A 141 -14.95 27.30 -10.38
C ARG A 141 -14.77 27.77 -11.82
N ILE A 142 -14.31 26.90 -12.71
CA ILE A 142 -14.11 27.25 -14.12
C ILE A 142 -15.47 27.41 -14.82
N GLU A 143 -16.40 26.48 -14.59
CA GLU A 143 -17.77 26.54 -15.11
C GLU A 143 -18.45 27.86 -14.76
N ARG A 144 -18.55 28.18 -13.45
CA ARG A 144 -19.11 29.46 -13.00
C ARG A 144 -18.41 30.70 -13.56
N ARG A 145 -17.13 30.61 -13.94
CA ARG A 145 -16.43 31.74 -14.58
C ARG A 145 -16.74 31.85 -16.07
N LEU A 146 -17.00 30.74 -16.74
CA LEU A 146 -17.41 30.73 -18.14
C LEU A 146 -18.85 31.22 -18.27
N ASP A 147 -19.76 30.77 -17.41
CA ASP A 147 -21.17 31.19 -17.43
C ASP A 147 -21.30 32.69 -17.21
N ARG A 148 -20.72 33.21 -16.11
CA ARG A 148 -20.70 34.66 -15.83
C ARG A 148 -20.06 35.48 -16.95
N LYS A 149 -19.11 34.89 -17.68
CA LYS A 149 -18.49 35.55 -18.82
C LYS A 149 -19.44 35.55 -20.03
N GLY A 150 -20.17 34.46 -20.26
CA GLY A 150 -21.27 34.36 -21.22
C GLY A 150 -22.33 35.43 -20.94
N ASP A 151 -22.88 35.44 -19.72
CA ASP A 151 -23.91 36.39 -19.29
C ASP A 151 -23.49 37.85 -19.49
N ARG A 152 -22.25 38.18 -19.11
CA ARG A 152 -21.71 39.53 -19.28
C ARG A 152 -21.58 39.91 -20.75
N ILE A 153 -21.24 38.96 -21.62
CA ILE A 153 -21.15 39.22 -23.06
C ILE A 153 -22.56 39.41 -23.63
N GLN A 154 -23.50 38.54 -23.27
CA GLN A 154 -24.90 38.62 -23.70
C GLN A 154 -25.51 39.97 -23.31
N ALA A 155 -25.43 40.34 -22.04
CA ALA A 155 -25.94 41.62 -21.54
C ALA A 155 -25.30 42.85 -22.21
N ARG A 156 -24.07 42.73 -22.74
CA ARG A 156 -23.42 43.81 -23.51
C ARG A 156 -23.88 43.86 -24.97
N LEU A 157 -24.20 42.71 -25.55
CA LEU A 157 -24.74 42.61 -26.90
C LEU A 157 -26.18 43.10 -26.92
N ASP A 158 -27.01 42.71 -25.96
CA ASP A 158 -28.41 43.15 -25.83
C ASP A 158 -28.47 44.68 -25.70
N ARG A 159 -27.78 45.26 -24.70
CA ARG A 159 -27.66 46.73 -24.54
C ARG A 159 -27.08 47.46 -25.76
N LYS A 160 -26.33 46.77 -26.61
CA LYS A 160 -25.83 47.35 -27.86
C LYS A 160 -26.90 47.25 -28.96
N GLY A 161 -27.64 46.15 -29.02
CA GLY A 161 -28.80 45.95 -29.88
C GLY A 161 -29.87 47.00 -29.61
N ASP A 162 -30.27 47.17 -28.34
CA ASP A 162 -31.28 48.15 -27.93
C ASP A 162 -30.92 49.57 -28.39
N ARG A 163 -29.70 50.03 -28.07
CA ARG A 163 -29.22 51.36 -28.50
C ARG A 163 -29.17 51.54 -30.02
N ILE A 164 -28.96 50.46 -30.77
CA ILE A 164 -28.98 50.49 -32.23
C ILE A 164 -30.42 50.57 -32.72
N LYS A 165 -31.31 49.75 -32.15
CA LYS A 165 -32.74 49.74 -32.42
C LYS A 165 -33.34 51.12 -32.21
N ASP A 166 -33.19 51.69 -31.01
CA ASP A 166 -33.71 53.02 -30.65
C ASP A 166 -33.23 54.11 -31.63
N ARG A 167 -31.96 54.05 -32.03
CA ARG A 167 -31.39 55.02 -32.98
C ARG A 167 -31.99 54.89 -34.37
N TYR A 168 -32.18 53.66 -34.87
CA TYR A 168 -32.75 53.44 -36.19
C TYR A 168 -34.25 53.72 -36.22
N ASP A 169 -34.96 53.39 -35.15
CA ASP A 169 -36.39 53.68 -34.98
C ASP A 169 -36.64 55.19 -34.93
N ALA A 170 -35.86 55.94 -34.13
CA ALA A 170 -35.94 57.40 -34.09
C ALA A 170 -35.66 58.05 -35.45
N ARG A 171 -34.64 57.58 -36.18
CA ARG A 171 -34.34 58.08 -37.53
C ARG A 171 -35.42 57.71 -38.55
N ALA A 172 -36.02 56.53 -38.42
CA ALA A 172 -37.12 56.10 -39.29
C ALA A 172 -38.37 56.95 -39.02
N ALA A 173 -38.72 57.19 -37.76
CA ALA A 173 -39.80 58.08 -37.36
C ALA A 173 -39.61 59.51 -37.91
N GLN A 174 -38.41 60.08 -37.77
CA GLN A 174 -38.07 61.39 -38.33
C GLN A 174 -38.18 61.40 -39.86
N ALA A 175 -37.75 60.34 -40.54
CA ALA A 175 -37.91 60.23 -41.99
C ALA A 175 -39.39 60.17 -42.40
N ARG A 176 -40.24 59.47 -41.65
CA ARG A 176 -41.69 59.44 -41.88
C ARG A 176 -42.33 60.81 -41.69
N ALA A 177 -41.99 61.52 -40.62
CA ALA A 177 -42.50 62.86 -40.35
C ALA A 177 -42.18 63.84 -41.50
N ASN A 178 -41.05 63.65 -42.17
CA ASN A 178 -40.64 64.42 -43.34
C ASN A 178 -41.20 63.88 -44.68
N GLY A 179 -42.16 62.96 -44.67
CA GLY A 179 -42.73 62.33 -45.87
C GLY A 179 -41.81 61.34 -46.61
N LYS A 180 -40.63 61.01 -46.04
CA LYS A 180 -39.62 60.14 -46.67
C LYS A 180 -39.82 58.66 -46.32
N TYR A 181 -40.99 58.10 -46.63
CA TYR A 181 -41.37 56.72 -46.26
C TYR A 181 -40.39 55.64 -46.77
N ARG A 182 -39.89 55.75 -48.01
CA ARG A 182 -38.89 54.80 -48.55
C ARG A 182 -37.59 54.78 -47.72
N LEU A 183 -37.16 55.94 -47.23
CA LEU A 183 -35.99 56.05 -46.37
C LEU A 183 -36.26 55.46 -44.99
N ALA A 184 -37.44 55.72 -44.41
CA ALA A 184 -37.84 55.15 -43.14
C ALA A 184 -37.79 53.61 -43.16
N ASN A 185 -38.41 52.99 -44.17
CA ASN A 185 -38.39 51.53 -44.33
C ASN A 185 -36.98 50.98 -44.53
N LYS A 186 -36.09 51.73 -45.22
CA LYS A 186 -34.68 51.34 -45.38
C LYS A 186 -33.93 51.38 -44.05
N LEU A 187 -34.23 52.35 -43.18
CA LEU A 187 -33.60 52.51 -41.86
C LEU A 187 -34.01 51.39 -40.91
N GLU A 188 -35.30 51.05 -40.83
CA GLU A 188 -35.79 49.93 -40.00
C GLU A 188 -35.14 48.61 -40.41
N ARG A 189 -35.22 48.26 -41.69
CA ARG A 189 -34.56 47.05 -42.23
C ARG A 189 -33.06 47.00 -41.94
N LYS A 190 -32.40 48.16 -41.87
CA LYS A 190 -30.99 48.26 -41.51
C LYS A 190 -30.76 48.01 -40.02
N GLY A 191 -31.63 48.54 -39.15
CA GLY A 191 -31.66 48.25 -37.72
C GLY A 191 -31.83 46.75 -37.46
N ASP A 192 -32.87 46.15 -38.04
CA ASP A 192 -33.16 44.72 -37.91
C ASP A 192 -32.00 43.84 -38.37
N ARG A 193 -31.38 44.18 -39.51
CA ARG A 193 -30.23 43.44 -40.03
C ARG A 193 -29.02 43.52 -39.09
N ILE A 194 -28.85 44.64 -38.38
CA ILE A 194 -27.75 44.78 -37.41
C ILE A 194 -28.05 43.98 -36.16
N ASN A 195 -29.28 44.02 -35.64
CA ASN A 195 -29.68 43.22 -34.48
C ASN A 195 -29.52 41.73 -34.77
N ALA A 196 -30.03 41.23 -35.90
CA ALA A 196 -29.86 39.85 -36.30
C ALA A 196 -28.38 39.43 -36.48
N ARG A 197 -27.47 40.37 -36.75
CA ARG A 197 -26.02 40.11 -36.79
C ARG A 197 -25.40 40.06 -35.38
N LEU A 198 -25.93 40.83 -34.42
CA LEU A 198 -25.51 40.80 -33.02
C LEU A 198 -25.94 39.50 -32.35
N ASP A 199 -27.18 39.04 -32.60
CA ASP A 199 -27.70 37.79 -32.05
C ASP A 199 -26.84 36.60 -32.51
N ARG A 200 -26.64 36.47 -33.83
CA ARG A 200 -25.73 35.46 -34.41
C ARG A 200 -24.30 35.54 -33.87
N LYS A 201 -23.85 36.73 -33.48
CA LYS A 201 -22.54 36.90 -32.85
C LYS A 201 -22.54 36.41 -31.41
N GLY A 202 -23.62 36.67 -30.66
CA GLY A 202 -23.87 36.11 -29.33
C GLY A 202 -23.84 34.59 -29.35
N ASP A 203 -24.66 33.97 -30.21
CA ASP A 203 -24.74 32.51 -30.37
C ASP A 203 -23.37 31.90 -30.66
N ARG A 204 -22.61 32.51 -31.58
CA ARG A 204 -21.26 32.04 -31.92
C ARG A 204 -20.30 32.14 -30.74
N ILE A 205 -20.45 33.14 -29.88
CA ILE A 205 -19.62 33.29 -28.68
C ILE A 205 -20.01 32.23 -27.64
N ASN A 206 -21.30 32.03 -27.40
CA ASN A 206 -21.79 31.01 -26.46
C ASN A 206 -21.31 29.62 -26.88
N ALA A 207 -21.53 29.24 -28.13
CA ALA A 207 -21.04 27.96 -28.67
C ALA A 207 -19.50 27.81 -28.61
N ARG A 208 -18.73 28.90 -28.55
CA ARG A 208 -17.27 28.84 -28.33
C ARG A 208 -16.91 28.69 -26.85
N LEU A 209 -17.69 29.28 -25.94
CA LEU A 209 -17.52 29.13 -24.50
C LEU A 209 -17.89 27.71 -24.06
N ASP A 210 -18.98 27.16 -24.56
CA ASP A 210 -19.45 25.81 -24.23
C ASP A 210 -18.42 24.76 -24.62
N ARG A 211 -17.99 24.77 -25.89
CA ARG A 211 -16.90 23.91 -26.39
C ARG A 211 -15.60 24.08 -25.60
N LYS A 212 -15.33 25.28 -25.08
CA LYS A 212 -14.16 25.50 -24.23
C LYS A 212 -14.37 24.87 -22.85
N GLY A 213 -15.55 24.98 -22.26
CA GLY A 213 -15.97 24.32 -21.03
C GLY A 213 -15.83 22.81 -21.13
N GLU A 214 -16.46 22.20 -22.13
CA GLU A 214 -16.39 20.76 -22.42
C GLU A 214 -14.95 20.26 -22.53
N ARG A 215 -14.10 20.96 -23.30
CA ARG A 215 -12.68 20.60 -23.44
C ARG A 215 -11.91 20.66 -22.13
N ILE A 216 -12.29 21.56 -21.21
CA ILE A 216 -11.67 21.65 -19.89
C ILE A 216 -12.18 20.51 -19.00
N ASN A 217 -13.49 20.26 -18.96
CA ASN A 217 -14.10 19.19 -18.19
C ASN A 217 -13.51 17.83 -18.58
N ALA A 218 -13.47 17.51 -19.88
CA ALA A 218 -12.85 16.29 -20.38
C ALA A 218 -11.35 16.14 -20.03
N ARG A 219 -10.64 17.24 -19.74
CA ARG A 219 -9.24 17.17 -19.26
C ARG A 219 -9.17 16.99 -17.74
N LEU A 220 -10.13 17.51 -16.98
CA LEU A 220 -10.23 17.32 -15.54
C LEU A 220 -10.68 15.90 -15.21
N ASP A 221 -11.68 15.38 -15.92
CA ASP A 221 -12.22 14.02 -15.74
C ASP A 221 -11.12 12.98 -15.98
N ARG A 222 -10.40 13.09 -17.11
CA ARG A 222 -9.25 12.22 -17.39
C ARG A 222 -8.17 12.28 -16.30
N LYS A 223 -8.01 13.40 -15.60
CA LYS A 223 -7.07 13.49 -14.46
C LYS A 223 -7.66 12.86 -13.21
N ALA A 224 -8.95 13.07 -12.93
CA ALA A 224 -9.65 12.45 -11.82
C ALA A 224 -9.65 10.92 -11.96
N ASP A 225 -9.95 10.39 -13.14
CA ASP A 225 -9.93 8.95 -13.42
C ASP A 225 -8.55 8.32 -13.20
N ARG A 226 -7.48 9.00 -13.62
CA ARG A 226 -6.11 8.55 -13.35
C ARG A 226 -5.80 8.50 -11.85
N LEU A 227 -6.35 9.42 -11.06
CA LEU A 227 -6.20 9.42 -9.61
C LEU A 227 -7.00 8.28 -8.97
N ARG A 228 -8.25 8.07 -9.41
CA ARG A 228 -9.10 6.94 -8.98
C ARG A 228 -8.44 5.60 -9.29
N GLN A 229 -8.01 5.37 -10.52
CA GLN A 229 -7.26 4.15 -10.89
C GLN A 229 -5.97 3.95 -10.09
N ARG A 230 -5.31 5.04 -9.67
CA ARG A 230 -4.14 4.96 -8.81
C ARG A 230 -4.53 4.60 -7.38
N ALA A 231 -5.62 5.15 -6.87
CA ALA A 231 -6.17 4.81 -5.56
C ALA A 231 -6.63 3.34 -5.54
N ASP A 232 -7.37 2.89 -6.55
CA ASP A 232 -7.83 1.50 -6.68
C ASP A 232 -6.66 0.51 -6.74
N ARG A 233 -5.65 0.80 -7.57
CA ARG A 233 -4.43 -0.04 -7.61
C ARG A 233 -3.73 -0.06 -6.27
N LEU A 234 -3.72 1.07 -5.56
CA LEU A 234 -3.14 1.12 -4.23
C LEU A 234 -4.00 0.33 -3.25
N ALA A 235 -5.34 0.35 -3.32
CA ALA A 235 -6.23 -0.39 -2.45
C ALA A 235 -6.13 -1.91 -2.68
N ARG A 236 -6.18 -2.38 -3.93
CA ARG A 236 -6.17 -3.80 -4.30
C ARG A 236 -4.86 -4.55 -3.99
N HIS A 237 -3.76 -3.84 -3.77
CA HIS A 237 -2.44 -4.47 -3.70
C HIS A 237 -2.17 -5.30 -2.43
N HIS A 238 -3.06 -5.29 -1.43
CA HIS A 238 -2.90 -6.05 -0.18
C HIS A 238 -4.24 -6.33 0.52
N GLY A 239 -5.32 -6.50 -0.26
CA GLY A 239 -6.53 -7.20 0.22
C GLY A 239 -6.51 -8.58 -0.39
#